data_AF-A0A5B0AGX7-F1
#
_entry.id   AF-A0A5B0AGX7-F1
#
_cell.length_a   1.000
_cell.length_b   1.000
_cell.length_c   1.000
_cell.angle_alpha   90.00
_cell.angle_beta   90.00
_cell.angle_gamma   90.00
#
_symmetry.space_group_name_H-M   'P 1'
#
loop_
_entity.id
_entity.type
_entity.pdbx_description
1 polymer ?
#
loop_
_entity_poly.entity_id
_entity_poly.type
_entity_poly.pdbx_seq_one_letter_code
_entity_poly.pdbx_strand_id
1 'polypeptide(L)' 'LGHPVPTSTPHPFGAKGIGESATVGSPPAVVNAVLDAIGVRHADMPLTPGRVWQALQGGEVEAPQ' A
#
# COMPACT_ATOMS: atom_id res chain seq x y z
N LEU A 1 2.57 18.02 -28.48
CA LEU A 1 3.94 17.47 -28.30
C LEU A 1 4.62 17.95 -27.01
N GLY A 2 3.92 18.56 -26.05
CA GLY A 2 4.51 19.10 -24.82
C GLY A 2 3.70 18.77 -23.58
N HIS A 3 3.57 17.48 -23.24
CA HIS A 3 3.07 17.08 -21.94
C HIS A 3 4.26 16.68 -21.07
N PRO A 4 4.88 17.63 -20.35
CA PRO A 4 6.04 17.32 -19.51
C PRO A 4 5.62 16.29 -18.47
N VAL A 5 6.32 15.16 -18.48
CA VAL A 5 6.21 14.15 -17.44
C VAL A 5 7.26 14.48 -16.39
N PRO A 6 6.89 14.55 -15.09
CA PRO A 6 7.83 14.93 -14.04
C PRO A 6 8.84 13.81 -13.81
N THR A 7 9.96 13.88 -14.52
CA THR A 7 11.16 13.06 -14.37
C THR A 7 12.37 13.92 -14.75
N SER A 8 13.50 13.75 -14.06
CA SER A 8 14.74 14.52 -14.30
C SER A 8 15.23 14.41 -15.76
N THR A 9 14.96 13.27 -16.38
CA THR A 9 15.23 13.02 -17.81
C THR A 9 13.96 12.48 -18.47
N PRO A 10 13.20 13.31 -19.23
CA PRO A 10 11.97 12.86 -19.89
C PRO A 10 12.28 11.99 -21.12
N HIS A 11 11.51 10.92 -21.30
CA HIS A 11 11.59 10.10 -22.51
C HIS A 11 11.06 10.89 -23.72
N PRO A 12 11.64 10.78 -24.93
CA PRO A 12 11.22 11.55 -26.11
C PRO A 12 9.74 11.44 -26.48
N PHE A 13 9.10 10.32 -26.10
CA PHE A 13 7.67 10.05 -26.33
C PHE A 13 6.81 10.19 -25.07
N GLY A 14 7.36 10.66 -23.94
CA GLY A 14 6.65 10.78 -22.67
C GLY A 14 6.36 9.45 -21.96
N ALA A 15 6.99 8.36 -22.37
CA ALA A 15 6.83 7.04 -21.77
C ALA A 15 7.32 6.98 -20.32
N LYS A 16 6.67 6.12 -19.51
CA LYS A 16 7.03 5.82 -18.12
C LYS A 16 6.97 4.31 -17.85
N GLY A 17 7.77 3.86 -16.89
CA GLY A 17 7.62 2.52 -16.32
C GLY A 17 6.31 2.42 -15.53
N ILE A 18 5.61 1.29 -15.67
CA ILE A 18 4.35 0.99 -14.97
C ILE A 18 4.36 -0.41 -14.32
N GLY A 19 5.36 -1.24 -14.62
CA GLY A 19 5.36 -2.66 -14.24
C GLY A 19 5.24 -2.92 -12.74
N GLU A 20 5.80 -2.05 -11.91
CA GLU A 20 5.75 -2.17 -10.45
C GLU A 20 4.63 -1.34 -9.81
N SER A 21 3.99 -0.42 -10.54
CA SER A 21 3.07 0.55 -9.95
C SER A 21 1.86 -0.11 -9.28
N ALA A 22 1.30 -1.14 -9.91
CA ALA A 22 0.20 -1.91 -9.31
C ALA A 22 0.69 -2.72 -8.11
N THR A 23 1.87 -3.33 -8.19
CA THR A 23 2.48 -4.12 -7.10
C THR A 23 2.78 -3.27 -5.88
N VAL A 24 3.21 -2.02 -6.08
CA VAL A 24 3.48 -1.06 -5.00
C VAL A 24 2.18 -0.48 -4.43
N GLY A 25 1.19 -0.18 -5.28
CA GLY A 25 -0.06 0.45 -4.85
C GLY A 25 -1.06 -0.49 -4.18
N SER A 26 -1.08 -1.77 -4.56
CA SER A 26 -2.09 -2.71 -4.09
C SER A 26 -1.97 -3.06 -2.59
N PRO A 27 -0.78 -3.35 -2.03
CA PRO A 27 -0.64 -3.67 -0.62
C PRO A 27 -1.17 -2.59 0.35
N PRO A 28 -0.76 -1.30 0.25
CA PRO A 28 -1.27 -0.28 1.16
C PRO A 28 -2.76 0.00 0.94
N ALA A 29 -3.28 -0.15 -0.28
CA ALA A 29 -4.72 0.02 -0.54
C ALA A 29 -5.56 -1.01 0.22
N VAL A 30 -5.16 -2.29 0.18
CA VAL A 30 -5.84 -3.36 0.91
C VAL A 30 -5.68 -3.20 2.42
N VAL A 31 -4.47 -2.88 2.90
CA VAL A 31 -4.23 -2.67 4.34
C VAL A 31 -5.09 -1.53 4.87
N ASN A 32 -5.11 -0.38 4.20
CA ASN A 32 -5.89 0.76 4.63
C ASN A 32 -7.40 0.47 4.62
N ALA A 33 -7.90 -0.30 3.65
CA ALA A 33 -9.31 -0.70 3.61
C ALA A 33 -9.70 -1.56 4.81
N VAL A 34 -8.83 -2.50 5.21
CA VAL A 34 -9.08 -3.33 6.41
C VAL A 34 -9.02 -2.47 7.68
N LEU A 35 -8.00 -1.61 7.80
CA LEU A 35 -7.81 -0.72 8.95
C LEU A 35 -8.98 0.25 9.14
N ASP A 36 -9.48 0.82 8.05
CA ASP A 36 -10.69 1.66 8.04
C ASP A 36 -11.92 0.89 8.53
N ALA A 37 -12.12 -0.33 8.04
CA ALA A 37 -13.27 -1.17 8.42
C ALA A 37 -13.27 -1.59 9.90
N ILE A 38 -12.10 -1.73 10.53
CA ILE A 38 -11.98 -2.14 11.94
C ILE A 38 -11.68 -0.99 12.90
N GLY A 39 -11.51 0.24 12.39
CA GLY A 39 -11.24 1.43 13.20
C GLY A 39 -9.83 1.48 13.81
N VAL A 40 -8.85 0.80 13.21
CA VAL A 40 -7.45 0.76 13.69
C VAL A 40 -6.58 1.68 12.84
N ARG A 41 -5.56 2.30 13.43
CA ARG A 41 -4.69 3.26 12.73
C ARG A 41 -3.47 2.65 12.05
N HIS A 42 -2.93 1.56 12.60
CA HIS A 42 -1.72 0.92 12.11
C HIS A 42 -1.77 -0.58 12.39
N ALA A 43 -1.23 -1.37 11.46
CA ALA A 43 -0.94 -2.78 11.65
C ALA A 43 0.18 -3.19 10.69
N ASP A 44 1.13 -3.96 11.19
CA ASP A 44 2.19 -4.50 10.36
C ASP A 44 1.67 -5.67 9.53
N MET A 45 2.03 -5.65 8.25
CA MET A 45 1.77 -6.76 7.33
C MET A 45 2.51 -8.04 7.79
N PRO A 46 1.97 -9.25 7.48
CA PRO A 46 0.74 -9.51 6.74
C PRO A 46 -0.52 -9.46 7.63
N LEU A 47 -1.66 -9.06 7.04
CA LEU A 47 -2.98 -9.06 7.70
C LEU A 47 -3.63 -10.45 7.64
N THR A 48 -3.05 -11.42 8.35
CA THR A 48 -3.69 -12.75 8.49
C THR A 48 -4.98 -12.65 9.29
N PRO A 49 -5.95 -13.57 9.11
CA PRO A 49 -7.21 -13.53 9.87
C PRO A 49 -7.02 -13.47 11.40
N GLY A 50 -6.03 -14.18 11.95
CA GLY A 50 -5.72 -14.14 13.38
C GLY A 50 -5.20 -12.78 13.86
N ARG A 51 -4.39 -12.10 13.05
CA ARG A 51 -3.88 -10.75 13.36
C ARG A 51 -4.99 -9.70 13.26
N VAL A 52 -5.89 -9.82 12.28
CA VAL A 52 -7.09 -8.98 12.19
C VAL A 52 -8.01 -9.19 13.40
N TRP A 53 -8.19 -10.44 13.83
CA TRP A 53 -8.95 -10.74 15.04
C TRP A 53 -8.32 -10.12 16.29
N GLN A 54 -7.00 -10.23 16.46
CA GLN A 54 -6.29 -9.60 17.57
C GLN A 54 -6.46 -8.08 17.58
N ALA A 55 -6.37 -7.44 16.41
CA ALA A 55 -6.61 -5.99 16.27
C ALA A 55 -8.02 -5.59 16.70
N LEU A 56 -9.05 -6.38 16.33
CA LEU A 56 -10.43 -6.16 16.75
C LEU A 56 -10.62 -6.28 18.27
N GLN A 57 -9.79 -7.06 18.95
CA GLN A 57 -9.79 -7.18 20.42
C GLN A 57 -8.94 -6.10 21.11
N GLY A 58 -8.42 -5.12 20.37
CA GLY A 58 -7.58 -4.04 20.91
C GLY A 58 -6.11 -4.43 21.11
N GLY A 59 -5.66 -5.55 20.52
CA GLY A 59 -4.26 -5.94 20.53
C GLY A 59 -3.45 -5.25 19.43
N GLU A 60 -2.19 -4.97 19.71
CA GLU A 60 -1.25 -4.45 18.71
C GLU A 60 -0.87 -5.53 17.69
N VAL A 61 -0.64 -5.12 16.44
CA VAL A 61 -0.29 -6.02 15.34
C VAL A 61 1.08 -5.61 14.80
N GLU A 62 2.12 -6.24 15.34
CA GLU A 62 3.52 -5.98 14.97
C GLU A 62 4.09 -7.10 14.10
N ALA A 63 5.03 -6.78 13.21
CA ALA A 63 5.63 -7.74 12.29
C ALA A 63 6.20 -8.94 13.05
N PRO A 64 6.04 -10.19 12.53
CA PRO A 64 6.73 -11.34 13.08
C PRO A 64 8.25 -11.09 13.11
N GLN A 65 8.90 -11.49 14.19
CA GLN A 65 10.37 -11.52 14.30
C GLN A 65 10.96 -12.58 13.36
#